data_AF-A5DTR3-F1
#
_entry.id   AF-A5DTR3-F1
#
_cell.length_a   1.000
_cell.length_b   1.000
_cell.length_c   1.000
_cell.angle_alpha   90.00
_cell.angle_beta   90.00
_cell.angle_gamma   90.00
#
_symmetry.space_group_name_H-M   'P 1'
#
loop_
_entity.id
_entity.type
_entity.pdbx_description
1 polymer ?
#
loop_
_entity_poly.entity_id
_entity_poly.type
_entity_poly.pdbx_seq_one_letter_code
_entity_poly.pdbx_strand_id
1 'polypeptide(L)'
;MGPLCAYDNLRAPEPVILRDKYNFNIWKENFLHYASFVTDDDIANYLTDDSTEPPATVENLTAILNFLYVKTLTKKIQEQLQLKLLRNKAAFLWLVDTYGELVPFEQIEFIADRLEKVHDNAVDIDLRFTIFGQVWTYLMSQGVQGRDCLRHFLWLNPKTDFFI
;
A
#
# COMPACT_ATOMS: atom_id res chain seq x y z
N MET A 1 20.71 -14.08 -20.33
CA MET A 1 19.45 -14.07 -19.57
C MET A 1 18.93 -12.65 -19.57
N GLY A 2 17.64 -12.45 -19.82
CA GLY A 2 17.06 -11.10 -19.88
C GLY A 2 16.90 -10.49 -18.49
N PRO A 3 16.71 -9.17 -18.38
CA PRO A 3 16.56 -8.45 -17.11
C PRO A 3 15.34 -8.91 -16.28
N LEU A 4 14.36 -9.56 -16.93
CA LEU A 4 13.16 -10.09 -16.28
C LEU A 4 13.32 -11.49 -15.70
N CYS A 5 14.43 -12.20 -16.01
CA CYS A 5 14.64 -13.56 -15.51
C CYS A 5 14.69 -13.64 -13.98
N ALA A 6 15.12 -12.56 -13.32
CA ALA A 6 15.09 -12.45 -11.85
C ALA A 6 13.66 -12.47 -11.27
N TYR A 7 12.64 -12.22 -12.10
CA TYR A 7 11.24 -12.13 -11.72
C TYR A 7 10.36 -13.27 -12.30
N ASP A 8 10.95 -14.28 -12.95
CA ASP A 8 10.19 -15.36 -13.62
C ASP A 8 9.26 -16.12 -12.65
N ASN A 9 9.60 -16.16 -11.36
CA ASN A 9 8.79 -16.78 -10.30
C ASN A 9 7.99 -15.77 -9.45
N LEU A 10 8.01 -14.48 -9.79
CA LEU A 10 7.31 -13.46 -9.02
C LEU A 10 5.79 -13.66 -9.16
N ARG A 11 5.18 -14.18 -8.08
CA ARG A 11 3.74 -14.19 -7.88
C ARG A 11 3.44 -13.23 -6.74
N ALA A 12 2.86 -12.08 -7.09
CA ALA A 12 2.35 -11.13 -6.11
C ALA A 12 1.13 -11.75 -5.41
N PRO A 13 1.19 -12.09 -4.11
CA PRO A 13 0.01 -12.54 -3.39
C PRO A 13 -1.07 -11.45 -3.36
N GLU A 14 -2.31 -11.87 -3.27
CA GLU A 14 -3.51 -11.01 -3.24
C GLU A 14 -3.38 -9.74 -2.36
N PRO A 15 -2.84 -9.77 -1.12
CA PRO A 15 -2.66 -8.56 -0.30
C PRO A 15 -1.67 -7.53 -0.84
N VAL A 16 -0.70 -7.94 -1.67
CA VAL A 16 0.33 -7.04 -2.23
C VAL A 16 -0.04 -6.50 -3.61
N ILE A 17 -1.25 -6.78 -4.10
CA ILE A 17 -1.79 -6.18 -5.34
C ILE A 17 -2.57 -4.92 -4.97
N LEU A 18 -2.13 -3.74 -5.40
CA LEU A 18 -2.83 -2.48 -5.14
C LEU A 18 -4.23 -2.49 -5.75
N ARG A 19 -5.24 -2.29 -4.90
CA ARG A 19 -6.65 -2.20 -5.32
C ARG A 19 -7.27 -0.88 -4.95
N ASP A 20 -6.89 -0.37 -3.80
CA ASP A 20 -7.43 0.82 -3.19
C ASP A 20 -6.41 1.41 -2.20
N LYS A 21 -6.82 2.48 -1.54
CA LYS A 21 -5.99 3.18 -0.57
C LYS A 21 -5.71 2.37 0.69
N TYR A 22 -6.55 1.38 1.02
CA TYR A 22 -6.47 0.65 2.29
C TYR A 22 -5.34 -0.36 2.30
N ASN A 23 -4.93 -0.88 1.14
CA ASN A 23 -3.78 -1.76 1.03
C ASN A 23 -2.53 -1.09 0.47
N PHE A 24 -2.55 0.24 0.33
CA PHE A 24 -1.46 0.99 -0.29
C PHE A 24 -0.11 0.82 0.44
N ASN A 25 -0.07 0.92 1.77
CA ASN A 25 1.19 0.80 2.50
C ASN A 25 1.83 -0.58 2.33
N ILE A 26 1.01 -1.64 2.43
CA ILE A 26 1.43 -3.02 2.18
C ILE A 26 1.95 -3.15 0.74
N TRP A 27 1.24 -2.60 -0.24
CA TRP A 27 1.69 -2.61 -1.62
C TRP A 27 3.02 -1.86 -1.80
N LYS A 28 3.16 -0.64 -1.26
CA LYS A 28 4.34 0.23 -1.45
C LYS A 28 5.60 -0.43 -0.91
N GLU A 29 5.53 -0.99 0.30
CA GLU A 29 6.65 -1.72 0.91
C GLU A 29 7.10 -2.90 0.04
N ASN A 30 6.14 -3.72 -0.42
CA ASN A 30 6.46 -4.87 -1.27
C ASN A 30 6.94 -4.46 -2.66
N PHE A 31 6.37 -3.40 -3.23
CA PHE A 31 6.78 -2.86 -4.52
C PHE A 31 8.24 -2.40 -4.49
N LEU A 32 8.63 -1.64 -3.46
CA LEU A 32 10.00 -1.20 -3.27
C LEU A 32 10.94 -2.37 -3.01
N HIS A 33 10.52 -3.35 -2.21
CA HIS A 33 11.30 -4.57 -1.99
C HIS A 33 11.56 -5.35 -3.29
N TYR A 34 10.55 -5.49 -4.16
CA TYR A 34 10.72 -6.12 -5.47
C TYR A 34 11.60 -5.29 -6.39
N ALA A 35 11.48 -3.96 -6.35
CA ALA A 35 12.32 -3.06 -7.14
C ALA A 35 13.81 -3.17 -6.75
N SER A 36 14.11 -3.38 -5.47
CA SER A 36 15.48 -3.59 -4.97
C SER A 36 16.09 -4.94 -5.34
N PHE A 37 15.29 -5.92 -5.77
CA PHE A 37 15.73 -7.32 -5.91
C PHE A 37 16.82 -7.54 -6.98
N VAL A 38 16.96 -6.64 -7.95
CA VAL A 38 17.88 -6.79 -9.09
C VAL A 38 19.07 -5.83 -9.04
N THR A 39 19.00 -4.76 -8.24
CA THR A 39 19.91 -3.62 -8.40
C THR A 39 20.40 -3.03 -7.07
N ASP A 40 20.45 -3.80 -5.99
CA ASP A 40 20.97 -3.36 -4.68
C ASP A 40 20.46 -1.96 -4.27
N ASP A 41 19.13 -1.80 -4.25
CA ASP A 41 18.39 -0.57 -3.89
C ASP A 41 18.42 0.62 -4.87
N ASP A 42 19.18 0.58 -5.97
CA ASP A 42 19.25 1.70 -6.94
C ASP A 42 17.88 2.14 -7.48
N ILE A 43 17.00 1.19 -7.84
CA ILE A 43 15.65 1.50 -8.34
C ILE A 43 14.75 2.02 -7.21
N ALA A 44 14.82 1.43 -6.02
CA ALA A 44 14.01 1.87 -4.89
C ALA A 44 14.36 3.31 -4.50
N ASN A 45 15.66 3.61 -4.40
CA ASN A 45 16.17 4.96 -4.15
C ASN A 45 15.73 5.93 -5.25
N TYR A 46 15.85 5.53 -6.52
CA TYR A 46 15.36 6.33 -7.65
C TYR A 46 13.87 6.69 -7.53
N LEU A 47 13.03 5.77 -7.03
CA LEU A 47 11.61 6.00 -6.89
C LEU A 47 11.25 6.89 -5.69
N THR A 48 12.04 6.85 -4.61
CA THR A 48 11.74 7.55 -3.36
C THR A 48 12.44 8.89 -3.17
N ASP A 49 13.59 9.11 -3.81
CA ASP A 49 14.37 10.34 -3.68
C ASP A 49 14.24 11.20 -4.94
N ASP A 50 13.75 12.43 -4.82
CA ASP A 50 13.59 13.36 -5.95
C ASP A 50 14.91 13.80 -6.58
N SER A 51 16.03 13.70 -5.85
CA SER A 51 17.35 14.14 -6.30
C SER A 51 18.13 13.09 -7.09
N THR A 52 17.63 11.86 -7.16
CA THR A 52 18.33 10.75 -7.83
C THR A 52 17.99 10.69 -9.32
N GLU A 53 19.04 10.65 -10.15
CA GLU A 53 18.93 10.38 -11.58
C GLU A 53 18.53 8.91 -11.85
N PRO A 54 17.95 8.60 -13.02
CA PRO A 54 17.68 7.22 -13.40
C PRO A 54 18.98 6.39 -13.34
N PRO A 55 18.98 5.22 -12.69
CA PRO A 55 20.21 4.47 -12.49
C PRO A 55 20.77 4.00 -13.83
N ALA A 56 21.94 4.54 -14.20
CA ALA A 56 22.58 4.33 -15.50
C ALA A 56 23.02 2.87 -15.73
N THR A 57 23.19 2.11 -14.65
CA THR A 57 23.58 0.70 -14.61
C THR A 57 22.42 -0.26 -14.92
N VAL A 58 21.17 0.22 -14.90
CA VAL A 58 19.98 -0.62 -15.07
C VAL A 58 19.56 -0.62 -16.55
N GLU A 59 20.22 -1.48 -17.33
CA GLU A 59 19.75 -1.80 -18.67
C GLU A 59 18.31 -2.34 -18.55
N ASN A 60 17.34 -1.54 -19.03
CA ASN A 60 15.90 -1.85 -19.06
C ASN A 60 15.07 -1.50 -17.81
N LEU A 61 15.42 -0.43 -17.08
CA LEU A 61 14.60 0.15 -15.98
C LEU A 61 13.09 0.23 -16.32
N THR A 62 12.75 0.70 -17.52
CA THR A 62 11.35 0.83 -17.96
C THR A 62 10.66 -0.52 -18.05
N ALA A 63 11.35 -1.56 -18.53
CA ALA A 63 10.76 -2.90 -18.63
C ALA A 63 10.50 -3.52 -17.26
N ILE A 64 11.43 -3.31 -16.31
CA ILE A 64 11.30 -3.77 -14.93
C ILE A 64 10.11 -3.11 -14.25
N LEU A 65 10.03 -1.77 -14.27
CA LEU A 65 8.93 -1.03 -13.64
C LEU A 65 7.59 -1.39 -14.28
N ASN A 66 7.52 -1.49 -15.61
CA ASN A 66 6.30 -1.91 -16.30
C ASN A 66 5.87 -3.33 -15.90
N PHE A 67 6.83 -4.27 -15.77
CA PHE A 67 6.55 -5.61 -15.30
C PHE A 67 6.00 -5.61 -13.87
N LEU A 68 6.62 -4.86 -12.95
CA LEU A 68 6.16 -4.73 -11.57
C LEU A 68 4.76 -4.13 -11.49
N TYR A 69 4.45 -3.09 -12.27
CA TYR A 69 3.11 -2.52 -12.33
C TYR A 69 2.06 -3.52 -12.84
N VAL A 70 2.38 -4.28 -13.88
CA VAL A 70 1.47 -5.31 -14.41
C VAL A 70 1.18 -6.39 -13.37
N LYS A 71 2.16 -6.74 -12.54
CA LYS A 71 2.04 -7.81 -11.54
C LYS A 71 1.41 -7.36 -10.22
N THR A 72 1.59 -6.10 -9.83
CA THR A 72 1.23 -5.61 -8.49
C THR A 72 0.08 -4.61 -8.49
N LEU A 73 -0.49 -4.26 -9.64
CA LEU A 73 -1.66 -3.38 -9.74
C LEU A 73 -2.88 -4.11 -10.28
N THR A 74 -4.07 -3.76 -9.82
CA THR A 74 -5.31 -4.19 -10.48
C THR A 74 -5.45 -3.59 -11.88
N LYS A 75 -6.17 -4.28 -12.77
CA LYS A 75 -6.44 -3.81 -14.14
C LYS A 75 -7.01 -2.39 -14.18
N LYS A 76 -7.93 -2.06 -13.25
CA LYS A 76 -8.53 -0.73 -13.13
C LYS A 76 -7.48 0.37 -12.93
N ILE A 77 -6.49 0.14 -12.05
CA ILE A 77 -5.42 1.12 -11.80
C ILE A 77 -4.45 1.18 -12.99
N GLN A 78 -4.15 0.05 -13.62
CA GLN A 78 -3.33 0.01 -14.83
C GLN A 78 -3.95 0.84 -15.97
N GLU A 79 -5.26 0.72 -16.18
CA GLU A 79 -6.01 1.52 -17.17
C GLU A 79 -5.95 3.02 -16.85
N GLN A 80 -6.02 3.42 -15.57
CA GLN A 80 -5.87 4.82 -15.16
C GLN A 80 -4.48 5.38 -15.48
N LEU A 81 -3.42 4.60 -15.22
CA LEU A 81 -2.05 4.99 -15.58
C LEU A 81 -1.89 5.18 -17.09
N GLN A 82 -2.47 4.27 -17.89
CA GLN A 82 -2.46 4.36 -19.34
C GLN A 82 -3.20 5.60 -19.86
N LEU A 83 -4.40 5.88 -19.34
CA LEU A 83 -5.19 7.07 -19.70
C LEU A 83 -4.46 8.37 -19.37
N LYS A 84 -3.70 8.39 -18.28
CA LYS A 84 -2.89 9.55 -17.86
C LYS A 84 -1.51 9.60 -18.52
N LEU A 85 -1.17 8.62 -19.36
CA LEU A 85 0.14 8.48 -19.99
C LEU A 85 1.32 8.48 -19.00
N LEU A 86 1.08 8.01 -17.77
CA LEU A 86 2.08 7.99 -16.71
C LEU A 86 2.95 6.73 -16.82
N ARG A 87 4.27 6.89 -16.67
CA ARG A 87 5.25 5.80 -16.76
C ARG A 87 6.35 5.96 -15.72
N ASN A 88 7.07 4.87 -15.44
CA ASN A 88 8.26 4.85 -14.58
C ASN A 88 8.02 5.56 -13.23
N LYS A 89 8.93 6.46 -12.83
CA LYS A 89 8.83 7.24 -11.59
C LYS A 89 7.56 8.10 -11.53
N ALA A 90 7.13 8.69 -12.64
CA ALA A 90 5.91 9.51 -12.66
C ALA A 90 4.65 8.69 -12.34
N ALA A 91 4.59 7.43 -12.78
CA ALA A 91 3.51 6.51 -12.37
C ALA A 91 3.57 6.19 -10.88
N PHE A 92 4.76 5.92 -10.34
CA PHE A 92 4.94 5.63 -8.91
C PHE A 92 4.51 6.83 -8.04
N LEU A 93 5.01 8.03 -8.36
CA LEU A 93 4.68 9.25 -7.62
C LEU A 93 3.19 9.54 -7.65
N TRP A 94 2.53 9.36 -8.80
CA TRP A 94 1.09 9.52 -8.88
C TRP A 94 0.32 8.49 -8.03
N LEU A 95 0.79 7.24 -7.95
CA LEU A 95 0.21 6.24 -7.08
C LEU A 95 0.40 6.61 -5.60
N VAL A 96 1.57 7.13 -5.22
CA VAL A 96 1.84 7.64 -3.87
C VAL A 96 0.90 8.79 -3.53
N ASP A 97 0.74 9.76 -4.42
CA ASP A 97 -0.15 10.91 -4.21
C ASP A 97 -1.63 10.49 -4.13
N THR A 98 -2.05 9.61 -5.04
CA THR A 98 -3.47 9.23 -5.16
C THR A 98 -3.92 8.24 -4.09
N TYR A 99 -3.04 7.31 -3.70
CA TYR A 99 -3.39 6.20 -2.81
C TYR A 99 -2.65 6.21 -1.47
N GLY A 100 -1.60 7.03 -1.33
CA GLY A 100 -0.77 7.08 -0.13
C GLY A 100 -1.38 7.79 1.06
N GLU A 101 -2.39 8.62 0.82
CA GLU A 101 -3.13 9.28 1.90
C GLU A 101 -4.62 8.93 1.82
N LEU A 102 -5.10 8.38 2.93
CA LEU A 102 -6.52 8.33 3.23
C LEU A 102 -6.94 9.72 3.71
N VAL A 103 -7.93 10.33 3.06
CA VAL A 103 -8.51 11.60 3.57
C VAL A 103 -9.23 11.33 4.89
N PRO A 104 -9.39 12.32 5.79
CA PRO A 104 -9.89 12.07 7.15
C PRO A 104 -11.18 11.23 7.22
N PHE A 105 -12.10 11.42 6.29
CA PHE A 105 -13.31 10.60 6.18
C PHE A 105 -13.02 9.13 5.84
N GLU A 106 -12.12 8.86 4.89
CA GLU A 106 -11.72 7.49 4.52
C GLU A 106 -10.96 6.79 5.66
N GLN A 107 -10.22 7.54 6.49
CA GLN A 107 -9.56 7.02 7.70
C GLN A 107 -10.60 6.55 8.72
N ILE A 108 -11.65 7.35 8.91
CA ILE A 108 -12.78 7.05 9.79
C ILE A 108 -13.53 5.80 9.29
N GLU A 109 -13.85 5.73 7.99
CA GLU A 109 -14.51 4.55 7.40
C GLU A 109 -13.67 3.27 7.52
N PHE A 110 -12.36 3.36 7.26
CA PHE A 110 -11.43 2.23 7.39
C PHE A 110 -11.47 1.62 8.79
N ILE A 111 -11.44 2.49 9.81
CA ILE A 111 -11.48 2.10 11.21
C ILE A 111 -12.86 1.54 11.56
N ALA A 112 -13.93 2.20 11.13
CA ALA A 112 -15.30 1.78 11.42
C ALA A 112 -15.64 0.38 10.87
N ASP A 113 -15.32 0.11 9.60
CA ASP A 113 -15.56 -1.19 8.95
C ASP A 113 -14.79 -2.33 9.64
N ARG A 114 -13.55 -2.06 10.06
CA ARG A 114 -12.75 -3.06 10.78
C ARG A 114 -13.23 -3.28 12.21
N LEU A 115 -13.60 -2.22 12.91
CA LEU A 115 -14.20 -2.34 14.24
C LEU A 115 -15.51 -3.13 14.19
N GLU A 116 -16.35 -2.91 13.17
CA GLU A 116 -17.57 -3.69 12.98
C GLU A 116 -17.27 -5.19 12.86
N LYS A 117 -16.25 -5.56 12.06
CA LYS A 117 -15.79 -6.96 11.93
C LYS A 117 -15.19 -7.50 13.23
N VAL A 118 -14.49 -6.68 14.00
CA VAL A 118 -13.97 -7.04 15.33
C VAL A 118 -15.11 -7.30 16.32
N HIS A 119 -16.28 -6.68 16.15
CA HIS A 119 -17.44 -6.89 17.01
C HIS A 119 -18.42 -7.93 16.47
N ASP A 120 -18.22 -8.44 15.26
CA ASP A 120 -19.08 -9.47 14.68
C ASP A 120 -18.78 -10.86 15.28
N ASN A 121 -19.77 -11.44 15.95
CA ASN A 121 -19.68 -12.76 16.56
C ASN A 121 -19.70 -13.91 15.54
N ALA A 122 -20.03 -13.63 14.27
CA ALA A 122 -19.89 -14.60 13.19
C ALA A 122 -18.43 -14.73 12.71
N VAL A 123 -17.55 -13.79 13.05
CA VAL A 123 -16.13 -13.81 12.69
C VAL A 123 -15.34 -14.57 13.76
N ASP A 124 -14.47 -15.46 13.31
CA ASP A 124 -13.56 -16.23 14.17
C ASP A 124 -12.68 -15.33 15.05
N ILE A 125 -12.40 -15.76 16.29
CA ILE A 125 -11.70 -14.97 17.30
C ILE A 125 -10.27 -14.61 16.89
N ASP A 126 -9.54 -15.53 16.25
CA ASP A 126 -8.15 -15.28 15.82
C ASP A 126 -8.13 -14.26 14.68
N LEU A 127 -9.12 -14.33 13.80
CA LEU A 127 -9.31 -13.36 12.72
C LEU A 127 -9.70 -11.98 13.27
N ARG A 128 -10.55 -11.91 14.30
CA ARG A 128 -10.91 -10.66 14.99
C ARG A 128 -9.68 -9.99 15.61
N PHE A 129 -8.81 -10.74 16.29
CA PHE A 129 -7.55 -10.20 16.82
C PHE A 129 -6.60 -9.72 15.72
N THR A 130 -6.53 -10.45 14.60
CA THR A 130 -5.74 -10.03 13.44
C THR A 130 -6.24 -8.71 12.85
N ILE A 131 -7.56 -8.57 12.68
CA ILE A 131 -8.18 -7.34 12.18
C ILE A 131 -7.96 -6.18 13.16
N PHE A 132 -8.09 -6.42 14.46
CA PHE A 132 -7.79 -5.42 15.49
C PHE A 132 -6.32 -4.98 15.42
N GLY A 133 -5.40 -5.93 15.25
CA GLY A 133 -3.98 -5.64 15.05
C GLY A 133 -3.73 -4.73 13.83
N GLN A 134 -4.46 -4.93 12.73
CA GLN A 134 -4.38 -4.03 11.56
C GLN A 134 -4.84 -2.61 11.88
N VAL A 135 -5.94 -2.46 12.64
CA VAL A 135 -6.42 -1.14 13.10
C VAL A 135 -5.37 -0.48 14.00
N TRP A 136 -4.78 -1.23 14.92
CA TRP A 136 -3.76 -0.72 15.83
C TRP A 136 -2.50 -0.27 15.09
N THR A 137 -1.98 -1.09 14.17
CA THR A 137 -0.82 -0.75 13.34
C THR A 137 -1.10 0.52 12.53
N TYR A 138 -2.29 0.64 11.96
CA TYR A 138 -2.70 1.83 11.20
C TYR A 138 -2.76 3.09 12.08
N LEU A 139 -3.32 3.00 13.29
CA LEU A 139 -3.37 4.13 14.23
C LEU A 139 -1.96 4.58 14.64
N MET A 140 -1.06 3.62 14.89
CA MET A 140 0.32 3.90 15.29
C MET A 140 1.15 4.48 14.14
N SER A 141 0.78 4.21 12.87
CA SER A 141 1.43 4.82 11.71
C SER A 141 1.01 6.27 11.46
N GLN A 142 -0.05 6.77 12.14
CA GLN A 142 -0.47 8.17 11.99
C GLN A 142 0.40 9.12 12.82
N GLY A 143 0.54 10.36 12.32
CA GLY A 143 1.11 11.47 13.09
C GLY A 143 0.31 11.75 14.38
N VAL A 144 0.93 12.43 15.34
CA VAL A 144 0.36 12.65 16.69
C VAL A 144 -1.06 13.20 16.64
N GLN A 145 -1.29 14.24 15.84
CA GLN A 145 -2.62 14.87 15.71
C GLN A 145 -3.66 13.95 15.07
N GLY A 146 -3.30 13.21 14.02
CA GLY A 146 -4.20 12.27 13.35
C GLY A 146 -4.56 11.10 14.25
N ARG A 147 -3.58 10.56 14.97
CA ARG A 147 -3.77 9.50 15.96
C ARG A 147 -4.68 9.92 17.09
N ASP A 148 -4.48 11.12 17.64
CA ASP A 148 -5.35 11.65 18.69
C ASP A 148 -6.77 11.81 18.17
N CYS A 149 -6.98 12.40 17.00
CA CYS A 149 -8.31 12.53 16.39
C CYS A 149 -9.01 11.17 16.20
N LEU A 150 -8.31 10.21 15.58
CA LEU A 150 -8.85 8.87 15.32
C LEU A 150 -9.08 8.07 16.60
N ARG A 151 -8.25 8.26 17.63
CA ARG A 151 -8.48 7.67 18.95
C ARG A 151 -9.83 8.12 19.50
N HIS A 152 -10.17 9.40 19.44
CA HIS A 152 -11.47 9.88 19.93
C HIS A 152 -12.64 9.24 19.15
N PHE A 153 -12.46 8.97 17.86
CA PHE A 153 -13.45 8.24 17.06
C PHE A 153 -13.65 6.78 17.54
N LEU A 154 -12.59 6.08 17.94
CA LEU A 154 -12.71 4.73 18.52
C LEU A 154 -13.58 4.72 19.78
N TRP A 155 -13.45 5.76 20.62
CA TRP A 155 -14.18 5.90 21.88
C TRP A 155 -15.65 6.29 21.68
N LEU A 156 -15.96 7.00 20.60
CA LEU A 156 -17.33 7.45 20.28
C LEU A 156 -18.13 6.39 19.51
N ASN A 157 -17.52 5.27 19.12
CA ASN A 157 -18.21 4.22 18.39
C ASN A 157 -19.11 3.44 19.37
N PRO A 158 -20.45 3.47 19.23
CA PRO A 158 -21.37 2.93 20.25
C PRO A 158 -21.27 1.41 20.48
N LYS A 159 -20.44 0.69 19.70
CA LYS A 159 -20.15 -0.74 19.91
C LYS A 159 -18.99 -1.00 20.89
N THR A 160 -18.27 0.02 21.36
CA THR A 160 -17.15 -0.11 22.33
C THR A 160 -17.53 0.05 23.81
N ASP A 161 -18.81 0.19 24.15
CA ASP A 161 -19.32 0.37 25.53
C ASP A 161 -19.13 -0.84 26.48
N PHE A 162 -18.31 -1.85 26.13
CA PHE A 162 -18.09 -3.05 26.94
C PHE A 162 -16.85 -3.03 27.83
N PHE A 163 -16.19 -1.88 27.99
CA PHE A 163 -15.06 -1.73 28.93
C PHE A 163 -15.33 -0.63 29.96
N ILE A 164 -16.33 -0.84 30.81
CA ILE A 164 -16.41 -0.25 32.16
C ILE A 164 -16.74 -1.37 33.15
#